data_AF-A0A531KFM5-F1
#
_entry.id   AF-A0A531KFM5-F1
#
_cell.length_a   1.000
_cell.length_b   1.000
_cell.length_c   1.000
_cell.angle_alpha   90.00
_cell.angle_beta   90.00
_cell.angle_gamma   90.00
#
_symmetry.space_group_name_H-M   'P 1'
#
loop_
_entity.id
_entity.type
_entity.pdbx_description
1 polymer ?
#
loop_
_entity_poly.entity_id
_entity_poly.type
_entity_poly.pdbx_seq_one_letter_code
_entity_poly.pdbx_strand_id
1 'polypeptide(L)'
;HSQRDRIAELASWLSLVTGGLGKFGQDIALMAQAGDELQRAGGGSSSAMAHKRNPIDAEMLVTLARYNAIQLSGMHHALIHEQERSGAAWTLEWLILPQMLMAAGASTCVADRLVRTIAAIGGKGN
;
A
#
# COMPACT_ATOMS: atom_id res chain seq x y z
N HIS A 1 -17.16 17.52 19.00
CA HIS A 1 -16.82 16.09 19.27
C HIS A 1 -17.35 15.16 18.19
N SER A 2 -18.50 15.47 17.57
CA SER A 2 -19.12 14.75 16.44
C SER A 2 -18.61 15.16 15.04
N GLN A 3 -17.92 16.30 14.89
CA GLN A 3 -17.24 16.63 13.64
C GLN A 3 -15.96 15.78 13.50
N ARG A 4 -15.95 14.91 12.48
CA ARG A 4 -14.87 13.92 12.21
C ARG A 4 -14.18 14.14 10.85
N ASP A 5 -14.37 15.31 10.26
CA ASP A 5 -13.77 15.76 9.00
C ASP A 5 -12.25 15.55 8.97
N ARG A 6 -11.53 15.95 10.02
CA ARG A 6 -10.06 15.77 10.12
C ARG A 6 -9.63 14.31 10.10
N ILE A 7 -10.44 13.42 10.68
CA ILE A 7 -10.15 11.99 10.74
C ILE A 7 -10.39 11.35 9.37
N ALA A 8 -11.46 11.74 8.68
CA ALA A 8 -11.71 11.32 7.31
C ALA A 8 -10.67 11.86 6.33
N GLU A 9 -10.22 13.11 6.50
CA GLU A 9 -9.15 13.71 5.70
C GLU A 9 -7.83 12.93 5.87
N LEU A 10 -7.45 12.61 7.11
CA LEU A 10 -6.29 11.76 7.37
C LEU A 10 -6.44 10.38 6.72
N ALA A 11 -7.60 9.72 6.85
CA ALA A 11 -7.84 8.43 6.23
C ALA A 11 -7.73 8.48 4.70
N SER A 12 -8.26 9.55 4.09
CA SER A 12 -8.14 9.80 2.65
C SER A 12 -6.69 9.97 2.23
N TRP A 13 -5.92 10.77 2.99
CA TRP A 13 -4.50 10.96 2.75
C TRP A 13 -3.71 9.65 2.87
N LEU A 14 -3.98 8.82 3.88
CA LEU A 14 -3.36 7.50 4.04
C LEU A 14 -3.66 6.58 2.85
N SER A 15 -4.90 6.59 2.36
CA SER A 15 -5.29 5.84 1.16
C SER A 15 -4.54 6.31 -0.08
N LEU A 16 -4.35 7.62 -0.25
CA LEU A 16 -3.57 8.19 -1.36
C LEU A 16 -2.09 7.80 -1.28
N VAL A 17 -1.48 7.86 -0.09
CA VAL A 17 -0.08 7.45 0.12
C VAL A 17 0.11 6.00 -0.30
N THR A 18 -0.71 5.08 0.21
CA THR A 18 -0.62 3.67 -0.17
C THR A 18 -0.98 3.44 -1.63
N GLY A 19 -1.93 4.20 -2.19
CA GLY A 19 -2.27 4.14 -3.61
C GLY A 19 -1.10 4.48 -4.53
N GLY A 20 -0.36 5.55 -4.20
CA GLY A 20 0.85 5.93 -4.94
C GLY A 20 1.94 4.85 -4.88
N LEU A 21 2.17 4.29 -3.69
CA LEU A 21 3.14 3.20 -3.51
C LEU A 21 2.67 1.90 -4.20
N GLY A 22 1.38 1.61 -4.19
CA GLY A 22 0.80 0.48 -4.91
C GLY A 22 0.97 0.60 -6.42
N LYS A 23 0.79 1.80 -6.99
CA LYS A 23 1.09 2.06 -8.40
C LYS A 23 2.55 1.80 -8.72
N PHE A 24 3.48 2.32 -7.89
CA PHE A 24 4.90 2.02 -8.01
C PHE A 24 5.18 0.51 -7.98
N GLY A 25 4.59 -0.22 -7.02
CA GLY A 25 4.69 -1.68 -6.98
C GLY A 25 4.16 -2.37 -8.25
N GLN A 26 3.02 -1.91 -8.77
CA GLN A 26 2.45 -2.47 -10.00
C GLN A 26 3.37 -2.29 -11.21
N ASP A 27 3.96 -1.10 -11.38
CA ASP A 27 4.92 -0.84 -12.46
C ASP A 27 6.12 -1.78 -12.37
N ILE A 28 6.70 -1.91 -11.17
CA ILE A 28 7.86 -2.77 -10.92
C ILE A 28 7.52 -4.26 -11.16
N ALA A 29 6.32 -4.70 -10.78
CA ALA A 29 5.86 -6.05 -11.05
C ALA A 29 5.75 -6.33 -12.57
N LEU A 30 5.25 -5.37 -13.35
CA LEU A 30 5.16 -5.46 -14.80
C LEU A 30 6.55 -5.47 -15.46
N MET A 31 7.46 -4.59 -15.03
CA MET A 31 8.84 -4.56 -15.55
C MET A 31 9.59 -5.87 -15.24
N ALA A 32 9.36 -6.45 -14.05
CA ALA A 32 9.93 -7.75 -13.69
C ALA A 32 9.38 -8.91 -14.54
N GLN A 33 8.15 -8.82 -15.04
CA GLN A 33 7.58 -9.80 -15.97
C GLN A 33 8.13 -9.65 -17.40
N ALA A 34 8.44 -8.42 -17.83
CA ALA A 34 8.99 -8.14 -19.16
C ALA A 34 10.46 -8.58 -19.34
N GLY A 35 11.21 -8.75 -18.25
CA GLY A 35 12.53 -9.43 -18.23
C GLY A 35 13.74 -8.54 -18.53
N ASP A 36 13.67 -7.61 -19.48
CA ASP A 36 14.83 -6.83 -19.94
C ASP A 36 14.96 -5.42 -19.34
N GLU A 37 13.92 -4.91 -18.67
CA GLU A 37 13.86 -3.50 -18.26
C GLU A 37 14.26 -3.24 -16.79
N LEU A 38 14.47 -4.29 -15.99
CA LEU A 38 14.72 -4.17 -14.57
C LEU A 38 15.84 -5.11 -14.10
N GLN A 39 17.00 -4.54 -13.76
CA GLN A 39 18.07 -5.29 -13.09
C GLN A 39 17.89 -5.20 -11.59
N ARG A 40 17.88 -6.35 -10.91
CA ARG A 40 17.68 -6.43 -9.45
C ARG A 40 18.81 -7.17 -8.75
N ALA A 41 19.34 -6.56 -7.70
CA ALA A 41 20.23 -7.21 -6.76
C ALA A 41 19.37 -7.95 -5.71
N GLY A 42 19.24 -9.28 -5.90
CA GLY A 42 18.44 -10.14 -5.01
C GLY A 42 16.95 -10.26 -5.40
N GLY A 43 16.27 -11.20 -4.75
CA GLY A 43 14.86 -11.53 -4.96
C GLY A 43 14.51 -12.86 -4.28
N GLY A 44 13.26 -13.03 -3.84
CA GLY A 44 12.82 -14.28 -3.22
C GLY A 44 12.99 -15.46 -4.18
N SER A 45 13.78 -16.46 -3.79
CA SER A 45 13.94 -17.68 -4.57
C SER A 45 12.68 -18.52 -4.43
N SER A 46 12.04 -18.87 -5.54
CA SER A 46 11.01 -19.91 -5.50
C SER A 46 11.67 -21.24 -5.13
N SER A 47 11.10 -21.95 -4.15
CA SER A 47 11.62 -23.25 -3.68
C SER A 47 11.46 -24.37 -4.71
N ALA A 48 10.64 -24.18 -5.75
CA ALA A 48 10.39 -25.17 -6.80
C ALA A 48 11.10 -24.86 -8.14
N MET A 49 11.49 -23.61 -8.39
CA MET A 49 12.10 -23.17 -9.65
C MET A 49 13.17 -22.11 -9.41
N ALA A 50 14.45 -22.50 -9.46
CA ALA A 50 15.59 -21.65 -9.14
C ALA A 50 15.72 -20.37 -10.00
N HIS A 51 15.09 -20.37 -11.18
CA HIS A 51 15.12 -19.26 -12.16
C HIS A 51 13.92 -18.31 -12.06
N LYS A 52 12.88 -18.62 -11.27
CA LYS A 52 11.69 -17.75 -11.12
C LYS A 52 11.81 -16.88 -9.87
N ARG A 53 12.06 -15.58 -10.08
CA ARG A 53 12.12 -14.56 -9.00
C ARG A 53 10.82 -13.75 -8.99
N ASN A 54 9.93 -14.04 -8.05
CA ASN A 54 8.67 -13.30 -7.93
C ASN A 54 8.90 -11.93 -7.26
N PRO A 55 8.26 -10.84 -7.74
CA PRO A 55 8.41 -9.51 -7.17
C PRO A 55 7.51 -9.32 -5.93
N ILE A 56 7.70 -10.15 -4.89
CA ILE A 56 6.83 -10.23 -3.70
C ILE A 56 6.61 -8.87 -3.04
N ASP A 57 7.66 -8.06 -2.89
CA ASP A 57 7.53 -6.72 -2.29
C ASP A 57 6.68 -5.78 -3.15
N ALA A 58 6.74 -5.91 -4.47
CA ALA A 58 5.95 -5.11 -5.39
C ALA A 58 4.46 -5.50 -5.32
N GLU A 59 4.17 -6.81 -5.26
CA GLU A 59 2.83 -7.34 -5.05
C GLU A 59 2.25 -6.95 -3.68
N MET A 60 3.10 -6.91 -2.64
CA MET A 60 2.72 -6.46 -1.30
C MET A 60 2.27 -4.99 -1.31
N LEU A 61 2.98 -4.10 -2.03
CA LEU A 61 2.57 -2.69 -2.16
C LEU A 61 1.18 -2.56 -2.81
N VAL A 62 0.91 -3.31 -3.87
CA VAL A 62 -0.42 -3.34 -4.53
C VAL A 62 -1.49 -3.84 -3.56
N THR A 63 -1.17 -4.84 -2.75
CA THR A 63 -2.07 -5.41 -1.75
C THR A 63 -2.42 -4.39 -0.66
N LEU A 64 -1.42 -3.72 -0.08
CA LEU A 64 -1.61 -2.70 0.95
C LEU A 64 -2.39 -1.49 0.44
N ALA A 65 -2.17 -1.10 -0.82
CA ALA A 65 -2.93 -0.04 -1.48
C ALA A 65 -4.43 -0.38 -1.56
N ARG A 66 -4.77 -1.60 -1.99
CA ARG A 66 -6.16 -2.06 -2.08
C ARG A 66 -6.79 -2.20 -0.69
N TYR A 67 -6.02 -2.70 0.29
CA TYR A 67 -6.47 -2.79 1.68
C TYR A 67 -6.91 -1.42 2.22
N ASN A 68 -6.04 -0.39 2.10
CA ASN A 68 -6.38 0.94 2.58
C ASN A 68 -7.58 1.58 1.86
N ALA A 69 -7.69 1.38 0.54
CA ALA A 69 -8.82 1.89 -0.23
C ALA A 69 -10.16 1.28 0.26
N ILE A 70 -10.18 0.01 0.62
CA ILE A 70 -11.36 -0.65 1.19
C ILE A 70 -11.70 -0.03 2.56
N GLN A 71 -10.71 0.11 3.43
CA GLN A 71 -10.89 0.68 4.77
C GLN A 71 -11.42 2.13 4.77
N LEU A 72 -11.04 2.93 3.76
CA LEU A 72 -11.50 4.31 3.62
C LEU A 72 -13.04 4.43 3.57
N SER A 73 -13.72 3.47 2.93
CA SER A 73 -15.19 3.46 2.91
C SER A 73 -15.78 3.37 4.32
N GLY A 74 -15.21 2.54 5.19
CA GLY A 74 -15.63 2.41 6.59
C GLY A 74 -15.36 3.68 7.41
N MET A 75 -14.28 4.42 7.12
CA MET A 75 -14.04 5.73 7.74
C MET A 75 -15.10 6.76 7.33
N HIS A 76 -15.57 6.74 6.07
CA HIS A 76 -16.67 7.61 5.65
C HIS A 76 -18.01 7.21 6.30
N HIS A 77 -18.27 5.92 6.52
CA HIS A 77 -19.43 5.48 7.29
C HIS A 77 -19.39 5.95 8.74
N ALA A 78 -18.20 6.07 9.33
CA ALA A 78 -18.02 6.57 10.68
C ALA A 78 -18.22 8.09 10.83
N LEU A 79 -18.42 8.85 9.74
CA LEU A 79 -18.77 10.27 9.81
C LEU A 79 -20.16 10.51 10.40
N ILE A 80 -21.04 9.51 10.36
CA ILE A 80 -22.42 9.63 10.81
C ILE A 80 -22.46 9.48 12.34
N HIS A 81 -22.38 10.60 13.03
CA HIS A 81 -22.58 10.65 14.48
C HIS A 81 -23.98 11.17 14.82
N GLU A 82 -24.74 10.41 15.60
CA GLU A 82 -25.99 10.88 16.20
C GLU A 82 -25.74 11.81 17.41
N GLN A 83 -26.54 12.88 17.49
CA GLN A 83 -26.49 13.93 18.53
C GLN A 83 -25.05 14.43 18.81
N GLU A 84 -24.60 14.32 20.06
CA GLU A 84 -23.29 14.82 20.47
C GLU A 84 -22.14 13.85 20.14
N ARG A 85 -22.41 12.54 20.08
CA ARG A 85 -21.45 11.48 19.72
C ARG A 85 -22.11 10.09 19.63
N SER A 86 -21.99 9.45 18.47
CA SER A 86 -22.24 8.01 18.31
C SER A 86 -21.17 7.13 18.94
N GLY A 87 -21.59 6.13 19.73
CA GLY A 87 -20.69 5.08 20.22
C GLY A 87 -20.29 4.09 19.12
N ALA A 88 -21.22 3.78 18.22
CA ALA A 88 -21.00 2.83 17.12
C ALA A 88 -20.03 3.40 16.08
N ALA A 89 -20.26 4.65 15.63
CA ALA A 89 -19.37 5.31 14.67
C ALA A 89 -17.95 5.46 15.26
N TRP A 90 -17.85 5.87 16.52
CA TRP A 90 -16.56 6.04 17.18
C TRP A 90 -15.78 4.72 17.34
N THR A 91 -16.47 3.63 17.68
CA THR A 91 -15.84 2.29 17.78
C THR A 91 -15.39 1.80 16.41
N LEU A 92 -16.13 2.12 15.34
CA LEU A 92 -15.74 1.78 13.97
C LEU A 92 -14.44 2.48 13.57
N GLU A 93 -14.27 3.77 13.90
CA GLU A 93 -13.02 4.48 13.65
C GLU A 93 -11.83 3.85 14.36
N TRP A 94 -12.01 3.41 15.60
CA TRP A 94 -10.97 2.76 16.39
C TRP A 94 -10.51 1.44 15.80
N LEU A 95 -11.42 0.70 15.17
CA LEU A 95 -11.08 -0.56 14.51
C LEU A 95 -10.31 -0.33 13.20
N ILE A 96 -10.65 0.75 12.48
CA ILE A 96 -10.17 0.98 11.12
C ILE A 96 -8.89 1.82 11.08
N LEU A 97 -8.87 2.98 11.73
CA LEU A 97 -7.80 3.97 11.56
C LEU A 97 -6.40 3.44 11.94
N PRO A 98 -6.21 2.68 13.04
CA PRO A 98 -4.90 2.12 13.36
C PRO A 98 -4.39 1.17 12.29
N GLN A 99 -5.26 0.36 11.68
CA GLN A 99 -4.87 -0.56 10.61
C GLN A 99 -4.46 0.20 9.35
N MET A 100 -5.14 1.32 9.05
CA MET A 100 -4.74 2.16 7.92
C MET A 100 -3.36 2.80 8.11
N LEU A 101 -3.05 3.24 9.33
CA LEU A 101 -1.73 3.75 9.70
C LEU A 101 -0.65 2.67 9.59
N MET A 102 -0.93 1.46 10.10
CA MET A 102 -0.01 0.32 10.00
C MET A 102 0.24 -0.08 8.54
N ALA A 103 -0.80 -0.10 7.70
CA ALA A 103 -0.67 -0.40 6.27
C ALA A 103 0.16 0.66 5.54
N ALA A 104 -0.04 1.95 5.86
CA ALA A 104 0.77 3.03 5.30
C ALA A 104 2.23 2.94 5.74
N GLY A 105 2.49 2.76 7.04
CA GLY A 105 3.83 2.56 7.58
C GLY A 105 4.54 1.36 6.94
N ALA A 106 3.87 0.20 6.90
CA ALA A 106 4.39 -0.99 6.25
C ALA A 106 4.69 -0.75 4.76
N SER A 107 3.82 -0.02 4.05
CA SER A 107 4.03 0.32 2.64
C SER A 107 5.32 1.12 2.44
N THR A 108 5.63 2.09 3.33
CA THR A 108 6.88 2.86 3.22
C THR A 108 8.12 2.00 3.44
N CYS A 109 8.11 1.10 4.44
CA CYS A 109 9.21 0.16 4.68
C CYS A 109 9.42 -0.82 3.52
N VAL A 110 8.32 -1.36 2.96
CA VAL A 110 8.38 -2.26 1.81
C VAL A 110 8.89 -1.52 0.57
N ALA A 111 8.45 -0.27 0.36
CA ALA A 111 8.91 0.55 -0.75
C ALA A 111 10.41 0.88 -0.65
N ASP A 112 10.92 1.26 0.53
CA ASP A 112 12.35 1.49 0.75
C ASP A 112 13.16 0.23 0.45
N ARG A 113 12.74 -0.93 0.98
CA ARG A 113 13.38 -2.22 0.69
C ARG A 113 13.36 -2.52 -0.81
N LEU A 114 12.22 -2.31 -1.47
CA LEU A 114 12.04 -2.53 -2.90
C LEU A 114 13.01 -1.69 -3.71
N VAL A 115 13.08 -0.38 -3.45
CA VAL A 115 13.99 0.56 -4.12
C VAL A 115 15.45 0.14 -3.96
N ARG A 116 15.87 -0.28 -2.76
CA ARG A 116 17.25 -0.76 -2.52
C ARG A 116 17.63 -2.00 -3.33
N THR A 117 16.66 -2.79 -3.81
CA THR A 117 16.94 -3.95 -4.65
C THR A 117 17.10 -3.61 -6.13
N ILE A 118 16.71 -2.40 -6.56
CA ILE A 118 16.78 -1.99 -7.96
C ILE A 118 18.21 -1.55 -8.29
N ALA A 119 18.86 -2.26 -9.21
CA ALA A 119 20.23 -1.94 -9.65
C ALA A 119 20.24 -1.05 -10.90
N ALA A 120 19.29 -1.24 -11.82
CA ALA A 120 19.10 -0.38 -12.99
C ALA A 120 17.65 -0.47 -13.50
N ILE A 121 17.16 0.61 -14.10
CA ILE A 121 15.85 0.72 -14.76
C ILE A 121 16.10 1.16 -16.21
N GLY A 122 15.50 0.45 -17.17
CA GLY A 122 15.64 0.70 -18.60
C GLY A 122 16.73 -0.15 -19.25
N GLY A 123 16.53 -0.51 -20.53
CA GLY A 123 17.51 -1.24 -21.31
C GLY A 123 18.77 -0.41 -21.55
N LYS A 124 19.94 -1.07 -21.65
CA LYS A 124 21.12 -0.41 -22.23
C LYS A 124 20.74 0.02 -23.64
N GLY A 125 20.54 1.32 -23.85
CA GLY A 125 20.30 1.87 -25.18
C GLY A 125 21.37 1.34 -26.12
N ASN A 126 20.92 0.76 -27.23
CA ASN A 126 21.78 0.48 -28.37
C ASN A 126 22.14 1.79 -29.07
#